data_AF-A0A395X1W5-F1
#
_entry.id   AF-A0A395X1W5-F1
#
_cell.length_a   1.000
_cell.length_b   1.000
_cell.length_c   1.000
_cell.angle_alpha   90.00
_cell.angle_beta   90.00
_cell.angle_gamma   90.00
#
_symmetry.space_group_name_H-M   'P 1'
#
loop_
_entity.id
_entity.type
_entity.pdbx_description
1 polymer ?
#
loop_
_entity_poly.entity_id
_entity_poly.type
_entity_poly.pdbx_seq_one_letter_code
_entity_poly.pdbx_strand_id
1 'polypeptide(L)' 'MVRFEGAKNIFGSLVVTTKTGIPVKIVFVRNRNKKSECLYLLSTDVSLSDAEIVRIYGNIWQVMPISA' A
#
# COMPACT_ATOMS: atom_id res chain seq x y z
N MET A 1 4.57 -8.00 13.55
CA MET A 1 4.85 -9.18 12.70
C MET A 1 4.67 -8.76 11.26
N VAL A 2 5.76 -8.63 10.49
CA VAL A 2 5.69 -8.29 9.06
C VAL A 2 5.24 -9.54 8.31
N ARG A 3 4.13 -9.48 7.59
CA ARG A 3 3.60 -10.60 6.81
C ARG A 3 4.01 -10.42 5.34
N PHE A 4 4.70 -11.41 4.79
CA PHE A 4 5.06 -11.47 3.38
C PHE A 4 4.03 -12.37 2.68
N GLU A 5 2.99 -11.78 2.08
CA GLU A 5 1.98 -12.55 1.36
C GLU A 5 2.32 -12.56 -0.14
N GLY A 6 2.46 -13.77 -0.70
CA GLY A 6 3.09 -14.09 -1.99
C GLY A 6 2.37 -13.63 -3.27
N ALA A 7 1.66 -12.50 -3.26
CA ALA A 7 1.30 -11.83 -4.49
C ALA A 7 2.57 -11.15 -5.03
N LYS A 8 3.08 -11.56 -6.21
CA LYS A 8 4.37 -11.20 -6.84
C LYS A 8 4.80 -9.70 -6.85
N ASN A 9 3.96 -8.79 -6.35
CA ASN A 9 4.20 -7.35 -6.30
C ASN A 9 3.94 -6.69 -4.93
N ILE A 10 3.59 -7.44 -3.88
CA ILE A 10 3.43 -6.91 -2.51
C ILE A 10 4.59 -7.44 -1.68
N PHE A 11 5.40 -6.53 -1.12
CA PHE A 11 6.53 -6.89 -0.27
C PHE A 11 6.09 -7.14 1.18
N GLY A 12 4.97 -6.56 1.60
CA GLY A 12 4.36 -6.80 2.91
C GLY A 12 3.69 -5.55 3.45
N SER A 13 3.35 -5.57 4.74
CA SER A 13 2.77 -4.41 5.42
C SER A 13 3.26 -4.24 6.86
N LEU A 14 3.13 -3.01 7.35
CA LEU A 14 3.43 -2.61 8.72
C LEU A 14 2.29 -1.74 9.25
N VAL A 15 1.76 -2.09 10.42
CA VAL A 15 0.84 -1.22 11.15
C VAL A 15 1.63 -0.36 12.12
N VAL A 16 1.47 0.95 12.01
CA VAL A 16 2.08 1.96 12.86
C VAL A 16 0.99 2.85 13.44
N THR A 17 1.29 3.50 14.56
CA THR A 17 0.42 4.53 15.13
C THR A 17 1.06 5.89 14.89
N THR A 18 0.30 6.84 14.33
CA THR A 18 0.78 8.21 14.14
C THR A 18 0.99 8.90 15.48
N LYS A 19 1.69 10.05 15.48
CA LYS A 19 1.82 10.90 16.68
C LYS A 19 0.47 11.33 17.27
N THR A 20 -0.58 11.35 16.46
CA THR A 20 -1.95 11.71 16.85
C THR A 20 -2.78 10.51 17.34
N GLY A 21 -2.18 9.32 17.46
CA GLY A 21 -2.86 8.12 17.97
C GLY A 21 -3.68 7.36 16.94
N ILE A 22 -3.62 7.73 15.66
CA ILE A 22 -4.38 7.08 14.59
C ILE A 22 -3.58 5.87 14.09
N PRO A 23 -4.15 4.66 14.13
CA PRO A 23 -3.50 3.49 13.55
C PRO A 23 -3.53 3.58 12.02
N VAL A 24 -2.40 3.30 11.39
CA VAL A 24 -2.22 3.36 9.93
C VAL A 24 -1.47 2.10 9.50
N LYS A 25 -1.96 1.46 8.44
CA LYS A 25 -1.28 0.36 7.77
C LYS A 25 -0.51 0.89 6.56
N ILE A 26 0.79 0.67 6.56
CA ILE A 26 1.70 0.96 5.45
C ILE A 26 1.88 -0.33 4.67
N VAL A 27 1.54 -0.34 3.38
CA VAL A 27 1.72 -1.48 2.49
C VAL A 27 2.83 -1.17 1.49
N PHE A 28 3.83 -2.04 1.44
CA PHE A 28 5.00 -1.96 0.57
C PHE A 28 4.72 -2.70 -0.73
N VAL A 29 4.74 -2.00 -1.86
CA VAL A 29 4.45 -2.61 -3.16
C VAL A 29 5.47 -2.27 -4.23
N ARG A 30 5.64 -3.18 -5.17
CA ARG A 30 6.48 -2.98 -6.34
C ARG A 30 5.80 -2.04 -7.32
N ASN A 31 6.51 -0.99 -7.74
CA ASN A 31 6.04 -0.15 -8.83
C ASN A 31 6.05 -0.96 -10.15
N ARG A 32 4.89 -1.10 -10.78
CA ARG A 32 4.76 -1.82 -12.06
C ARG A 32 5.34 -1.03 -13.23
N ASN A 33 5.26 0.31 -13.19
CA ASN A 33 5.76 1.20 -14.24
C ASN A 33 7.28 1.35 -14.19
N LYS A 34 7.85 1.37 -12.97
CA LYS A 34 9.30 1.41 -12.74
C LYS A 34 9.73 0.32 -11.77
N LYS A 35 10.14 -0.83 -12.30
CA LYS A 35 10.43 -2.04 -11.50
C LYS A 35 11.54 -1.89 -10.43
N SER A 36 12.35 -0.85 -10.52
CA SER A 36 13.40 -0.50 -9.55
C SER A 36 12.90 0.34 -8.37
N GLU A 37 11.66 0.83 -8.43
CA GLU A 37 11.06 1.66 -7.38
C GLU A 37 10.06 0.86 -6.54
N CYS A 38 10.02 1.18 -5.24
CA CYS A 38 9.01 0.70 -4.31
C CYS A 38 8.04 1.84 -4.00
N LEU A 39 6.73 1.54 -4.02
CA LEU A 39 5.69 2.46 -3.58
C LEU A 39 5.21 2.07 -2.19
N TYR A 40 4.78 3.08 -1.45
CA TYR A 40 4.25 2.94 -0.10
C TYR A 40 2.80 3.45 -0.10
N LEU A 41 1.87 2.56 0.17
CA LEU A 41 0.45 2.91 0.30
C LEU A 41 0.10 3.00 1.78
N LEU A 42 -0.55 4.09 2.20
CA LEU A 42 -0.99 4.30 3.57
C LEU A 42 -2.51 4.13 3.64
N SER A 43 -2.98 3.24 4.50
CA SER A 43 -4.41 3.08 4.82
C SER A 43 -4.65 3.40 6.29
N THR A 44 -5.63 4.26 6.58
CA THR A 44 -6.12 4.47 7.96
C THR A 44 -6.99 3.31 8.43
N ASP A 45 -7.54 2.52 7.51
CA ASP A 45 -8.24 1.28 7.84
C ASP A 45 -7.25 0.12 7.90
N VAL A 46 -6.98 -0.34 9.13
CA VAL A 46 -6.05 -1.43 9.42
C VAL A 46 -6.70 -2.82 9.33
N SER A 47 -8.02 -2.89 9.18
CA SER A 47 -8.77 -4.14 9.06
C SER A 47 -8.67 -4.73 7.65
N LEU A 48 -8.46 -3.89 6.64
CA LEU A 48 -8.30 -4.29 5.25
C LEU A 48 -7.05 -5.14 5.03
N SER A 49 -7.14 -6.14 4.16
CA SER A 49 -5.98 -6.91 3.74
C SER A 49 -5.08 -6.09 2.79
N ASP A 50 -3.82 -6.49 2.69
CA ASP A 50 -2.84 -5.81 1.84
C ASP A 50 -3.29 -5.82 0.37
N ALA A 51 -3.90 -6.91 -0.09
CA ALA A 51 -4.44 -7.03 -1.45
C ALA A 51 -5.61 -6.07 -1.71
N GLU A 52 -6.52 -5.90 -0.73
CA GLU A 52 -7.65 -4.98 -0.86
C GLU A 52 -7.18 -3.52 -0.92
N ILE A 53 -6.22 -3.13 -0.08
CA ILE A 53 -5.61 -1.80 -0.11
C ILE A 53 -5.00 -1.55 -1.50
N VAL A 54 -4.22 -2.50 -2.02
CA VAL A 54 -3.60 -2.37 -3.35
C VAL A 54 -4.65 -2.30 -4.47
N ARG A 55 -5.76 -3.03 -4.35
CA ARG A 55 -6.87 -2.98 -5.33
C ARG A 55 -7.57 -1.62 -5.34
N ILE A 56 -7.87 -1.07 -4.16
CA ILE A 56 -8.50 0.26 -4.01
C ILE A 56 -7.60 1.34 -4.62
N TYR A 57 -6.32 1.35 -4.25
CA TYR A 57 -5.36 2.30 -4.82
C TYR A 57 -5.14 2.07 -6.32
N GLY A 58 -5.06 0.82 -6.78
CA GLY A 58 -4.92 0.50 -8.20
C GLY A 58 -6.03 1.09 -9.07
N ASN A 59 -7.28 1.07 -8.58
CA ASN A 59 -8.42 1.68 -9.28
C ASN A 59 -8.33 3.21 -9.31
N ILE A 60 -7.93 3.83 -8.19
CA ILE A 60 -7.78 5.30 -8.09
C ILE A 60 -6.71 5.80 -9.08
N TRP A 61 -5.58 5.11 -9.16
CA TRP A 61 -4.49 5.50 -10.06
C TRP A 61 -4.81 5.34 -11.55
N GLN A 62 -5.81 4.52 -11.92
CA GLN A 62 -6.32 4.52 -13.30
C GLN A 62 -7.23 5.71 -13.60
N VAL A 63 -7.88 6.27 -12.59
CA VAL A 63 -8.87 7.35 -12.72
C VAL A 63 -8.24 8.73 -12.51
N MET A 64 -7.14 8.83 -11.77
CA MET A 64 -6.40 10.08 -11.56
C MET A 64 -5.08 10.08 -12.35
N PRO A 65 -5.08 10.60 -13.60
CA PRO A 65 -3.86 11.14 -14.18
C PRO A 65 -3.52 12.40 -13.40
N ILE A 66 -2.70 12.30 -12.37
CA ILE A 66 -1.99 13.47 -11.87
C ILE A 66 -0.96 13.83 -12.94
N SER A 67 -1.30 14.80 -13.78
CA SER A 67 -0.36 15.50 -14.64
C SER A 67 0.76 16.02 -13.72
N ALA A 68 1.95 15.45 -13.85
CA ALA A 68 3.16 16.00 -13.27
C ALA A 68 3.63 17.20 -14.10
#